data_AF-A0A9P8NAE9-F1
#
_entry.id   AF-A0A9P8NAE9-F1
#
_cell.length_a   1.000
_cell.length_b   1.000
_cell.length_c   1.000
_cell.angle_alpha   90.00
_cell.angle_beta   90.00
_cell.angle_gamma   90.00
#
_symmetry.space_group_name_H-M   'P 1'
#
loop_
_entity.id
_entity.type
_entity.pdbx_description
1 polymer ?
#
loop_
_entity_poly.entity_id
_entity_poly.type
_entity_poly.pdbx_seq_one_letter_code
_entity_poly.pdbx_strand_id
1 'polypeptide(L)'
;MCRCDAALFKVYLDLRVKKSRIKKESTIALYWKRLSQVYAQKSAKWMTESVLFDIRNYGLDTSKKEKSGIFIDDLAIMLNHLWIRDEEIFTHERLRVQLSANLILAGATATRPGALIGQLLYENLEFQVFPPSTSSGQRELRAKRFAFREDDLLLYDPLIPMMALLEWYDLRRGSGKKLNEALTPEERNKIMGHRKGDSSTYLQYYMSNFIDVDCQSICFGTAPQHDLVQLAARLRRHDGAPKN
;
A
#
# COMPACT_ATOMS: atom_id res chain seq x y z
N MET A 1 -29.97 30.07 -9.87
CA MET A 1 -29.69 28.65 -9.55
C MET A 1 -29.34 27.93 -10.84
N CYS A 2 -28.10 27.46 -10.99
CA CYS A 2 -27.70 26.69 -12.17
C CYS A 2 -28.41 25.32 -12.10
N ARG A 3 -29.26 24.99 -13.09
CA ARG A 3 -29.98 23.72 -13.14
C ARG A 3 -28.96 22.59 -13.29
N CYS A 4 -28.68 21.86 -12.19
CA CYS A 4 -27.96 20.60 -12.22
C CYS A 4 -28.91 19.53 -12.76
N ASP A 5 -28.86 19.29 -14.06
CA ASP A 5 -29.64 18.26 -14.74
C ASP A 5 -28.73 17.06 -15.09
N ALA A 6 -29.15 15.85 -14.72
CA ALA A 6 -28.44 14.62 -15.03
C ALA A 6 -28.30 14.40 -16.55
N ALA A 7 -29.25 14.89 -17.35
CA ALA A 7 -29.19 14.79 -18.81
C ALA A 7 -27.98 15.53 -19.40
N LEU A 8 -27.58 16.67 -18.82
CA LEU A 8 -26.41 17.43 -19.28
C LEU A 8 -25.10 16.66 -19.08
N PHE A 9 -24.99 15.85 -18.01
CA PHE A 9 -23.81 15.01 -17.81
C PHE A 9 -23.73 13.87 -18.82
N LYS A 10 -24.86 13.31 -19.25
CA LYS A 10 -24.88 12.31 -20.33
C LYS A 10 -24.35 12.91 -21.63
N VAL A 11 -24.86 14.08 -22.01
CA VAL A 11 -24.39 14.83 -23.19
C VAL A 11 -22.89 15.14 -23.10
N TYR A 12 -22.42 15.54 -21.92
CA TYR A 12 -20.99 15.77 -21.69
C TYR A 12 -20.15 14.50 -21.88
N LEU A 13 -20.56 13.36 -21.33
CA LEU A 13 -19.82 12.10 -21.46
C LEU A 13 -19.80 11.62 -22.91
N ASP A 14 -20.92 11.71 -23.63
CA ASP A 14 -21.02 11.44 -25.07
C ASP A 14 -20.02 12.30 -25.87
N LEU A 15 -20.04 13.61 -25.63
CA LEU A 15 -19.14 14.54 -26.29
C LEU A 15 -17.68 14.26 -25.93
N ARG A 16 -17.41 13.87 -24.69
CA ARG A 16 -16.07 13.54 -24.21
C ARG A 16 -15.52 12.30 -24.91
N VAL A 17 -16.33 11.24 -25.05
CA VAL A 17 -15.95 10.03 -25.80
C VAL A 17 -15.68 10.37 -27.27
N LYS A 18 -16.58 11.11 -27.92
CA LYS A 18 -16.46 11.45 -29.35
C LYS A 18 -15.28 12.39 -29.65
N LYS A 19 -14.98 13.34 -28.77
CA LYS A 19 -13.94 14.37 -29.00
C LYS A 19 -12.57 14.04 -28.40
N SER A 20 -12.42 12.92 -27.69
CA SER A 20 -11.17 12.55 -27.03
C SER A 20 -10.69 11.17 -27.47
N ARG A 21 -9.39 10.89 -27.30
CA ARG A 21 -8.79 9.57 -27.61
C ARG A 21 -9.03 8.54 -26.50
N ILE A 22 -10.22 8.51 -25.91
CA ILE A 22 -10.53 7.60 -24.80
C ILE A 22 -10.85 6.23 -25.36
N LYS A 23 -10.11 5.21 -24.91
CA LYS A 23 -10.28 3.82 -25.35
C LYS A 23 -10.91 2.92 -24.30
N LYS A 24 -10.75 3.24 -23.00
CA LYS A 24 -11.15 2.38 -21.88
C LYS A 24 -12.47 2.85 -21.25
N GLU A 25 -13.37 1.90 -20.98
CA GLU A 25 -14.65 2.17 -20.30
C GLU A 25 -14.43 2.73 -18.88
N SER A 26 -13.43 2.18 -18.17
CA SER A 26 -13.09 2.58 -16.80
C SER A 26 -12.75 4.06 -16.67
N THR A 27 -12.19 4.68 -17.71
CA THR A 27 -11.92 6.12 -17.76
C THR A 27 -13.21 6.93 -17.76
N ILE A 28 -14.21 6.53 -18.54
CA ILE A 28 -15.52 7.20 -18.58
C ILE A 28 -16.30 6.97 -17.29
N ALA A 29 -16.27 5.76 -16.74
CA ALA A 29 -16.87 5.47 -15.44
C ALA A 29 -16.27 6.34 -14.32
N LEU A 30 -14.97 6.64 -14.38
CA LEU A 30 -14.31 7.56 -13.43
C LEU A 30 -14.81 9.01 -13.60
N TYR A 31 -14.94 9.49 -14.85
CA TYR A 31 -15.52 10.80 -15.11
C TYR A 31 -16.95 10.89 -14.57
N TRP A 32 -17.78 9.88 -14.84
CA TRP A 32 -19.13 9.79 -14.28
C TRP A 32 -19.12 9.86 -12.75
N LYS A 33 -18.30 9.05 -12.06
CA LYS A 33 -18.20 9.07 -10.59
C LYS A 33 -17.86 10.46 -10.05
N ARG A 34 -16.90 11.15 -10.68
CA ARG A 34 -16.51 12.52 -10.28
C ARG A 34 -17.66 13.51 -10.49
N LEU A 35 -18.35 13.42 -11.63
CA LEU A 35 -19.51 14.26 -11.92
C LEU A 35 -20.67 13.97 -10.95
N SER A 36 -20.92 12.70 -10.60
CA SER A 36 -21.90 12.29 -9.59
C SER A 36 -21.60 12.89 -8.23
N GLN A 37 -20.33 12.94 -7.82
CA GLN A 37 -19.93 13.58 -6.56
C GLN A 37 -20.24 15.07 -6.56
N VAL A 38 -19.87 15.79 -7.62
CA VAL A 38 -20.16 17.23 -7.75
C VAL A 38 -21.67 17.48 -7.80
N TYR A 39 -22.42 16.64 -8.51
CA TYR A 39 -23.88 16.70 -8.55
C TYR A 39 -24.48 16.52 -7.16
N ALA A 40 -24.07 15.49 -6.42
CA ALA A 40 -24.57 15.23 -5.08
C ALA A 40 -24.30 16.38 -4.12
N GLN A 41 -23.11 16.99 -4.19
CA GLN A 41 -22.77 18.16 -3.39
C GLN A 41 -23.65 19.39 -3.70
N LYS A 42 -24.06 19.58 -4.96
CA LYS A 42 -24.80 20.77 -5.40
C LYS A 42 -26.32 20.61 -5.34
N SER A 43 -26.83 19.40 -5.55
CA SER A 43 -28.26 19.11 -5.62
C SER A 43 -28.82 18.44 -4.36
N ALA A 44 -27.95 18.01 -3.44
CA ALA A 44 -28.27 17.14 -2.31
C ALA A 44 -28.99 15.83 -2.71
N LYS A 45 -28.87 15.44 -3.99
CA LYS A 45 -29.47 14.22 -4.56
C LYS A 45 -28.41 13.40 -5.27
N TRP A 46 -28.56 12.08 -5.26
CA TRP A 46 -27.68 11.18 -5.99
C TRP A 46 -28.11 11.07 -7.45
N MET A 47 -27.13 11.04 -8.36
CA MET A 47 -27.40 10.81 -9.78
C MET A 47 -27.71 9.33 -10.02
N THR A 48 -28.70 9.05 -10.87
CA THR A 48 -29.12 7.69 -11.21
C THR A 48 -28.00 6.91 -11.92
N GLU A 49 -27.86 5.62 -11.60
CA GLU A 49 -26.90 4.72 -12.22
C GLU A 49 -27.27 4.34 -13.68
N SER A 50 -28.42 4.77 -14.19
CA SER A 50 -28.84 4.53 -15.58
C SER A 50 -27.79 4.99 -16.60
N VAL A 51 -27.09 6.07 -16.31
CA VAL A 51 -25.99 6.59 -17.15
C VAL A 51 -24.82 5.61 -17.26
N LEU A 52 -24.60 4.72 -16.27
CA LEU A 52 -23.58 3.66 -16.35
C LEU A 52 -23.95 2.57 -17.37
N PHE A 53 -25.24 2.28 -17.55
CA PHE A 53 -25.68 1.34 -18.58
C PHE A 53 -25.44 1.91 -19.97
N ASP A 54 -25.66 3.21 -20.15
CA ASP A 54 -25.37 3.90 -21.41
C ASP A 54 -23.88 3.89 -21.76
N ILE A 55 -22.99 4.00 -20.75
CA ILE A 55 -21.53 3.96 -20.95
C ILE A 55 -21.07 2.66 -21.62
N ARG A 56 -21.74 1.53 -21.33
CA ARG A 56 -21.42 0.23 -21.95
C ARG A 56 -21.73 0.21 -23.45
N ASN A 57 -22.67 1.03 -23.90
CA ASN A 57 -23.05 1.13 -25.31
C ASN A 57 -22.02 1.90 -26.16
N TYR A 58 -21.03 2.54 -25.54
CA TYR A 58 -19.97 3.27 -26.26
C TYR A 58 -18.92 2.38 -26.94
N GLY A 59 -19.02 1.05 -26.81
CA GLY A 59 -18.09 0.12 -27.44
C GLY A 59 -16.64 0.27 -26.96
N LEU A 60 -16.47 0.77 -25.73
CA LEU A 60 -15.15 1.00 -25.14
C LEU A 60 -14.54 -0.31 -24.66
N ASP A 61 -13.22 -0.34 -24.63
CA ASP A 61 -12.47 -1.51 -24.18
C ASP A 61 -12.68 -1.74 -22.67
N THR A 62 -13.27 -2.90 -22.35
CA THR A 62 -13.56 -3.41 -21.01
C THR A 62 -12.51 -4.39 -20.50
N SER A 63 -11.51 -4.73 -21.33
CA SER A 63 -10.44 -5.64 -20.94
C SER A 63 -9.73 -5.09 -19.70
N LYS A 64 -9.58 -5.96 -18.71
CA LYS A 64 -8.80 -5.66 -17.52
C LYS A 64 -7.33 -5.58 -17.97
N LYS A 65 -6.67 -4.47 -17.66
CA LYS A 65 -5.23 -4.35 -17.86
C LYS A 65 -4.54 -5.47 -17.08
N GLU A 66 -3.66 -6.21 -17.73
CA GLU A 66 -2.79 -7.17 -17.06
C GLU A 66 -1.97 -6.43 -16.00
N LYS A 67 -1.92 -7.02 -14.81
CA LYS A 67 -1.19 -6.45 -13.68
C LYS A 67 0.09 -7.27 -13.49
N SER A 68 1.22 -6.65 -13.79
CA SER A 68 2.54 -7.13 -13.40
C SER A 68 2.69 -7.13 -11.88
N GLY A 69 3.54 -8.01 -11.37
CA GLY A 69 4.03 -7.98 -9.99
C GLY A 69 5.54 -8.16 -10.02
N ILE A 70 6.25 -7.43 -9.17
CA ILE A 70 7.69 -7.62 -8.95
C ILE A 70 7.82 -8.66 -7.83
N PHE A 71 8.54 -9.74 -8.11
CA PHE A 71 8.79 -10.81 -7.14
C PHE A 71 10.18 -10.66 -6.51
N ILE A 72 10.53 -11.58 -5.61
CA ILE A 72 11.77 -11.50 -4.85
C ILE A 72 13.01 -11.49 -5.75
N ASP A 73 13.03 -12.28 -6.82
CA ASP A 73 14.17 -12.37 -7.74
C ASP A 73 14.39 -11.04 -8.46
N ASP A 74 13.31 -10.40 -8.91
CA ASP A 74 13.33 -9.08 -9.51
C ASP A 74 13.82 -8.03 -8.50
N LEU A 75 13.34 -8.08 -7.26
CA LEU A 75 13.77 -7.19 -6.18
C LEU A 75 15.27 -7.37 -5.88
N ALA A 76 15.77 -8.61 -5.86
CA ALA A 76 17.18 -8.90 -5.66
C ALA A 76 18.05 -8.34 -6.80
N ILE A 77 17.58 -8.43 -8.04
CA ILE A 77 18.24 -7.83 -9.21
C ILE A 77 18.23 -6.30 -9.11
N MET A 78 17.11 -5.69 -8.73
CA MET A 78 17.01 -4.24 -8.54
C MET A 78 17.97 -3.74 -7.44
N LEU A 79 18.01 -4.43 -6.30
CA LEU A 79 18.93 -4.10 -5.22
C LEU A 79 20.39 -4.32 -5.63
N ASN A 80 20.70 -5.40 -6.35
CA ASN A 80 22.04 -5.64 -6.90
C ASN A 80 22.47 -4.53 -7.85
N HIS A 81 21.57 -4.10 -8.73
CA HIS A 81 21.83 -2.99 -9.63
C HIS A 81 22.12 -1.71 -8.84
N LEU A 82 21.23 -1.33 -7.93
CA LEU A 82 21.34 -0.12 -7.12
C LEU A 82 22.64 -0.06 -6.28
N TRP A 83 23.12 -1.19 -5.77
CA TRP A 83 24.30 -1.23 -4.89
C TRP A 83 25.62 -1.49 -5.62
N ILE A 84 25.61 -2.21 -6.74
CA ILE A 84 26.84 -2.72 -7.38
C ILE A 84 27.04 -2.15 -8.77
N ARG A 85 25.97 -1.97 -9.55
CA ARG A 85 26.06 -1.67 -10.99
C ARG A 85 25.63 -0.26 -11.35
N ASP A 86 25.05 0.46 -10.41
CA ASP A 86 24.50 1.78 -10.65
C ASP A 86 25.60 2.84 -10.64
N GLU A 87 25.86 3.38 -11.83
CA GLU A 87 26.86 4.42 -12.10
C GLU A 87 26.29 5.84 -11.92
N GLU A 88 24.99 5.98 -11.63
CA GLU A 88 24.35 7.27 -11.42
C GLU A 88 24.90 7.97 -10.17
N ILE A 89 25.17 9.27 -10.32
CA ILE A 89 25.63 10.13 -9.22
C ILE A 89 24.40 10.71 -8.54
N PHE A 90 24.06 10.18 -7.36
CA PHE A 90 23.02 10.78 -6.54
C PHE A 90 23.47 12.13 -6.02
N THR A 91 22.55 13.10 -5.93
CA THR A 91 22.78 14.39 -5.25
C THR A 91 23.37 14.17 -3.85
N HIS A 92 22.88 13.14 -3.15
CA HIS A 92 23.44 12.64 -1.90
C HIS A 92 23.32 11.11 -1.85
N GLU A 93 24.40 10.41 -1.49
CA GLU A 93 24.40 8.94 -1.35
C GLU A 93 23.40 8.40 -0.30
N ARG A 94 22.93 9.26 0.63
CA ARG A 94 21.80 8.95 1.51
C ARG A 94 20.57 8.49 0.72
N LEU A 95 20.32 9.04 -0.47
CA LEU A 95 19.18 8.69 -1.32
C LEU A 95 19.24 7.22 -1.76
N ARG A 96 20.43 6.68 -2.07
CA ARG A 96 20.64 5.28 -2.43
C ARG A 96 20.30 4.35 -1.27
N VAL A 97 20.76 4.69 -0.06
CA VAL A 97 20.45 3.96 1.18
C VAL A 97 18.94 4.00 1.48
N GLN A 98 18.30 5.15 1.30
CA GLN A 98 16.87 5.32 1.53
C GLN A 98 16.02 4.56 0.50
N LEU A 99 16.41 4.59 -0.78
CA LEU A 99 15.72 3.88 -1.85
C LEU A 99 15.75 2.36 -1.62
N SER A 100 16.93 1.80 -1.33
CA SER A 100 17.08 0.38 -1.02
C SER A 100 16.28 -0.04 0.21
N ALA A 101 16.35 0.72 1.31
CA ALA A 101 15.56 0.46 2.52
C ALA A 101 14.06 0.48 2.23
N ASN A 102 13.58 1.46 1.46
CA ASN A 102 12.18 1.54 1.08
C ASN A 102 11.74 0.36 0.22
N LEU A 103 12.56 -0.09 -0.75
CA LEU A 103 12.26 -1.25 -1.59
C LEU A 103 12.08 -2.51 -0.74
N ILE A 104 12.98 -2.71 0.24
CA ILE A 104 12.88 -3.84 1.19
C ILE A 104 11.62 -3.71 2.05
N LEU A 105 11.34 -2.53 2.62
CA LEU A 105 10.14 -2.31 3.42
C LEU A 105 8.86 -2.56 2.61
N ALA A 106 8.75 -1.98 1.42
CA ALA A 106 7.59 -2.15 0.54
C ALA A 106 7.35 -3.61 0.17
N GLY A 107 8.43 -4.37 -0.09
CA GLY A 107 8.35 -5.80 -0.38
C GLY A 107 7.95 -6.63 0.85
N ALA A 108 8.53 -6.35 2.01
CA ALA A 108 8.30 -7.11 3.24
C ALA A 108 6.91 -6.88 3.82
N THR A 109 6.39 -5.65 3.77
CA THR A 109 5.13 -5.27 4.42
C THR A 109 3.96 -5.15 3.46
N ALA A 110 4.22 -5.28 2.15
CA ALA A 110 3.26 -4.99 1.08
C ALA A 110 2.64 -3.58 1.21
N THR A 111 3.32 -2.60 1.82
CA THR A 111 2.75 -1.26 2.11
C THR A 111 2.44 -0.48 0.83
N ARG A 112 1.41 0.38 0.86
CA ARG A 112 1.06 1.24 -0.28
C ARG A 112 2.21 2.23 -0.54
N PRO A 113 2.56 2.52 -1.81
CA PRO A 113 3.65 3.45 -2.12
C PRO A 113 3.47 4.82 -1.45
N GLY A 114 2.26 5.39 -1.50
CA GLY A 114 1.97 6.69 -0.87
C GLY A 114 1.90 6.68 0.67
N ALA A 115 1.90 5.50 1.31
CA ALA A 115 2.02 5.40 2.77
C ALA A 115 3.48 5.29 3.22
N LEU A 116 4.36 4.84 2.31
CA LEU A 116 5.80 4.77 2.56
C LEU A 116 6.48 6.08 2.17
N ILE A 117 6.18 6.56 0.97
CA ILE A 117 6.78 7.77 0.39
C ILE A 117 5.98 8.99 0.83
N GLY A 118 6.61 9.87 1.61
CA GLY A 118 6.02 11.14 2.05
C GLY A 118 5.10 11.06 3.27
N GLN A 119 4.91 9.87 3.85
CA GLN A 119 4.09 9.67 5.06
C GLN A 119 4.81 8.90 6.18
N LEU A 120 5.81 8.08 5.86
CA LEU A 120 6.58 7.36 6.89
C LEU A 120 7.64 8.28 7.50
N LEU A 121 7.52 8.51 8.81
CA LEU A 121 8.48 9.24 9.63
C LEU A 121 9.30 8.25 10.48
N TYR A 122 10.46 8.68 10.96
CA TYR A 122 11.25 7.84 11.86
C TYR A 122 10.52 7.54 13.17
N GLU A 123 9.66 8.42 13.66
CA GLU A 123 8.83 8.17 14.86
C GLU A 123 7.86 6.98 14.70
N ASN A 124 7.53 6.62 13.46
CA ASN A 124 6.68 5.47 13.16
C ASN A 124 7.47 4.14 13.18
N LEU A 125 8.80 4.20 13.25
CA LEU A 125 9.68 3.04 13.30
C LEU A 125 10.10 2.75 14.73
N GLU A 126 9.90 1.51 15.15
CA GLU A 126 10.36 1.02 16.43
C GLU A 126 11.42 -0.05 16.19
N PHE A 127 12.62 0.17 16.69
CA PHE A 127 13.71 -0.78 16.62
C PHE A 127 13.80 -1.55 17.93
N GLN A 128 13.74 -2.88 17.83
CA GLN A 128 13.93 -3.77 18.97
C GLN A 128 15.16 -4.64 18.71
N VAL A 129 16.10 -4.63 19.66
CA VAL A 129 17.31 -5.44 19.60
C VAL A 129 17.13 -6.64 20.50
N PHE A 130 17.16 -7.83 19.90
CA PHE A 130 17.10 -9.09 20.62
C PHE A 130 18.50 -9.70 20.69
N PRO A 131 19.04 -9.99 21.89
CA PRO A 131 20.29 -10.71 22.00
C PRO A 131 20.15 -12.13 21.41
N PRO A 132 21.22 -12.70 20.82
CA PRO A 132 21.18 -14.07 20.31
C PRO A 132 20.85 -15.04 21.45
N SER A 133 20.10 -16.10 21.14
CA SER A 133 19.68 -17.11 22.11
C SER A 133 20.86 -18.00 22.53
N THR A 134 21.77 -17.49 23.34
CA THR A 134 22.72 -18.36 24.06
C THR A 134 21.98 -19.11 25.15
N SER A 135 22.06 -20.44 25.11
CA SER A 135 21.54 -21.35 26.12
C SER A 135 21.96 -20.90 27.53
N SER A 136 21.02 -20.92 28.46
CA SER A 136 21.16 -20.60 29.90
C SER A 136 21.13 -19.10 30.27
N GLY A 137 19.91 -18.60 30.47
CA GLY A 137 19.65 -17.35 31.19
C GLY A 137 18.56 -16.51 30.53
N GLN A 138 17.36 -16.47 31.13
CA GLN A 138 16.39 -15.42 30.84
C GLN A 138 17.00 -14.07 31.28
N ARG A 139 17.68 -13.38 30.37
CA ARG A 139 18.03 -11.97 30.57
C ARG A 139 16.80 -11.13 30.24
N GLU A 140 16.44 -10.20 31.13
CA GLU A 140 15.43 -9.18 30.88
C GLU A 140 15.72 -8.46 29.56
N LEU A 141 14.80 -8.62 28.61
CA LEU A 141 14.86 -7.96 27.31
C LEU A 141 14.46 -6.50 27.49
N ARG A 142 15.44 -5.61 27.61
CA ARG A 142 15.18 -4.16 27.54
C ARG A 142 15.14 -3.71 26.09
N ALA A 143 13.94 -3.42 25.59
CA ALA A 143 13.77 -2.70 24.34
C ALA A 143 14.47 -1.33 24.44
N LYS A 144 15.55 -1.14 23.68
CA LYS A 144 16.17 0.19 23.52
C LYS A 144 15.45 0.91 22.40
N ARG A 145 14.68 1.94 22.74
CA ARG A 145 14.03 2.81 21.78
C ARG A 145 15.06 3.81 21.24
N PHE A 146 15.35 3.72 19.95
CA PHE A 146 16.14 4.72 19.25
C PHE A 146 15.19 5.80 18.74
N ALA A 147 15.43 7.06 19.11
CA ALA A 147 14.68 8.20 18.59
C ALA A 147 15.56 8.94 17.57
N PHE A 148 15.06 9.07 16.34
CA PHE A 148 15.59 10.00 15.35
C PHE A 148 14.77 11.30 15.41
N ARG A 149 15.28 12.41 14.87
CA ARG A 149 14.56 13.70 14.87
C ARG A 149 13.18 13.56 14.21
N GLU A 150 12.17 14.18 14.83
CA GLU A 150 10.75 14.07 14.47
C GLU A 150 10.46 14.55 13.02
N ASP A 151 11.27 15.46 12.49
CA ASP A 151 11.03 16.10 11.18
C ASP A 151 11.72 15.42 9.98
N ASP A 152 12.55 14.40 10.20
CA ASP A 152 13.26 13.76 9.10
C ASP A 152 12.37 12.71 8.41
N LEU A 153 11.68 13.10 7.35
CA LEU A 153 11.02 12.13 6.45
C LEU A 153 12.05 11.08 5.96
N LEU A 154 11.62 9.81 5.89
CA LEU A 154 12.47 8.74 5.36
C LEU A 154 12.76 8.94 3.85
N LEU A 155 12.09 9.89 3.20
CA LEU A 155 12.40 10.41 1.86
C LEU A 155 11.82 11.84 1.70
N TYR A 156 12.66 12.85 1.42
CA TYR A 156 12.24 14.15 0.90
C TYR A 156 13.02 14.44 -0.38
N ASP A 157 12.70 13.72 -1.46
CA ASP A 157 13.05 14.16 -2.82
C ASP A 157 11.84 13.89 -3.73
N PRO A 158 11.20 14.92 -4.31
CA PRO A 158 10.00 14.77 -5.13
C PRO A 158 10.25 14.21 -6.55
N LEU A 159 11.50 14.06 -7.01
CA LEU A 159 11.78 13.59 -8.39
C LEU A 159 11.81 12.06 -8.54
N ILE A 160 12.32 11.34 -7.55
CA ILE A 160 12.41 9.86 -7.54
C ILE A 160 11.02 9.16 -7.48
N PRO A 161 10.01 9.67 -6.75
CA PRO A 161 8.68 9.06 -6.68
C PRO A 161 7.96 8.98 -8.03
N MET A 162 8.16 9.96 -8.93
CA MET A 162 7.32 10.07 -10.14
C MET A 162 7.59 8.96 -11.16
N MET A 163 8.85 8.49 -11.28
CA MET A 163 9.22 7.39 -12.17
C MET A 163 8.96 6.00 -11.55
N ALA A 164 9.16 5.86 -10.23
CA ALA A 164 9.11 4.56 -9.56
C ALA A 164 7.70 4.13 -9.12
N LEU A 165 6.66 5.00 -9.16
CA LEU A 165 5.30 4.69 -8.65
C LEU A 165 4.65 3.45 -9.28
N LEU A 166 5.01 3.11 -10.53
CA LEU A 166 4.57 1.86 -11.18
C LEU A 166 5.25 0.63 -10.56
N GLU A 167 6.57 0.69 -10.37
CA GLU A 167 7.37 -0.38 -9.77
C GLU A 167 6.97 -0.64 -8.31
N TRP A 168 6.78 0.41 -7.51
CA TRP A 168 6.35 0.26 -6.10
C TRP A 168 5.00 -0.44 -5.97
N TYR A 169 4.07 -0.13 -6.88
CA TYR A 169 2.77 -0.77 -6.86
C TYR A 169 2.84 -2.22 -7.36
N ASP A 170 3.71 -2.51 -8.32
CA ASP A 170 3.97 -3.87 -8.80
C ASP A 170 4.63 -4.72 -7.70
N LEU A 171 5.53 -4.16 -6.90
CA LEU A 171 6.10 -4.82 -5.72
C LEU A 171 5.03 -5.16 -4.68
N ARG A 172 4.18 -4.18 -4.32
CA ARG A 172 3.02 -4.45 -3.45
C ARG A 172 2.09 -5.53 -4.00
N ARG A 173 1.92 -5.63 -5.33
CA ARG A 173 1.12 -6.69 -5.95
C ARG A 173 1.80 -8.06 -5.81
N GLY A 174 3.12 -8.13 -6.01
CA GLY A 174 3.92 -9.35 -5.80
C GLY A 174 3.77 -9.87 -4.38
N SER A 175 4.04 -9.02 -3.38
CA SER A 175 3.86 -9.34 -1.96
C SER A 175 2.41 -9.70 -1.63
N GLY A 176 1.45 -8.93 -2.15
CA GLY A 176 0.03 -9.20 -1.96
C GLY A 176 -0.42 -10.57 -2.49
N LYS A 177 0.20 -11.07 -3.56
CA LYS A 177 -0.04 -12.43 -4.09
C LYS A 177 0.51 -13.49 -3.13
N LYS A 178 1.74 -13.33 -2.64
CA LYS A 178 2.34 -14.23 -1.64
C LYS A 178 1.52 -14.30 -0.35
N LEU A 179 1.09 -13.14 0.16
CA LEU A 179 0.21 -13.05 1.33
C LEU A 179 -1.14 -13.74 1.09
N ASN A 180 -1.69 -13.63 -0.12
CA ASN A 180 -2.94 -14.29 -0.47
C ASN A 180 -2.83 -15.82 -0.51
N GLU A 181 -1.66 -16.34 -0.87
CA GLU A 181 -1.38 -17.78 -0.89
C GLU A 181 -1.13 -18.33 0.51
N ALA A 182 -0.56 -17.53 1.42
CA ALA A 182 -0.16 -17.96 2.74
C ALA A 182 -1.18 -17.71 3.87
N LEU A 183 -2.08 -16.75 3.72
CA LEU A 183 -2.92 -16.24 4.82
C LEU A 183 -4.42 -16.29 4.53
N THR A 184 -5.20 -16.18 5.61
CA THR A 184 -6.65 -16.00 5.50
C THR A 184 -6.99 -14.69 4.78
N PRO A 185 -8.17 -14.61 4.11
CA PRO A 185 -8.63 -13.37 3.49
C PRO A 185 -8.64 -12.17 4.45
N GLU A 186 -8.97 -12.41 5.72
CA GLU A 186 -9.03 -11.44 6.81
C GLU A 186 -7.63 -10.90 7.14
N GLU A 187 -6.67 -11.77 7.46
CA GLU A 187 -5.29 -11.36 7.76
C GLU A 187 -4.66 -10.62 6.59
N ARG A 188 -4.79 -11.16 5.38
CA ARG A 188 -4.35 -10.51 4.14
C ARG A 188 -5.01 -9.13 4.00
N ASN A 189 -6.32 -9.01 4.25
CA ASN A 189 -7.02 -7.73 4.17
C ASN A 189 -6.54 -6.73 5.23
N LYS A 190 -6.24 -7.19 6.45
CA LYS A 190 -5.67 -6.35 7.51
C LYS A 190 -4.28 -5.84 7.11
N ILE A 191 -3.36 -6.71 6.67
CA ILE A 191 -2.01 -6.32 6.18
C ILE A 191 -2.12 -5.33 5.01
N MET A 192 -2.99 -5.64 4.04
CA MET A 192 -3.17 -4.81 2.86
C MET A 192 -3.98 -3.53 3.15
N GLY A 193 -4.55 -3.37 4.35
CA GLY A 193 -5.45 -2.26 4.68
C GLY A 193 -6.65 -2.19 3.73
N HIS A 194 -7.27 -3.34 3.44
CA HIS A 194 -8.52 -3.46 2.70
C HIS A 194 -9.68 -3.51 3.69
N ARG A 195 -10.66 -2.61 3.54
CA ARG A 195 -11.81 -2.49 4.45
C ARG A 195 -13.14 -2.91 3.82
N LYS A 196 -13.15 -3.27 2.53
CA LYS A 196 -14.36 -3.62 1.78
C LYS A 196 -14.38 -5.13 1.51
N GLY A 197 -15.57 -5.72 1.62
CA GLY A 197 -15.81 -7.15 1.41
C GLY A 197 -16.54 -7.77 2.60
N ASP A 198 -16.85 -9.06 2.51
CA ASP A 198 -17.71 -9.78 3.45
C ASP A 198 -17.17 -9.79 4.88
N SER A 199 -15.85 -9.65 5.06
CA SER A 199 -15.18 -9.67 6.35
C SER A 199 -14.99 -8.29 7.01
N SER A 200 -15.62 -7.21 6.50
CA SER A 200 -15.38 -5.85 7.02
C SER A 200 -15.70 -5.69 8.51
N THR A 201 -16.78 -6.34 8.98
CA THR A 201 -17.19 -6.33 10.39
C THR A 201 -16.20 -7.09 11.26
N TYR A 202 -15.76 -8.27 10.81
CA TYR A 202 -14.75 -9.06 11.52
C TYR A 202 -13.43 -8.30 11.68
N LEU A 203 -12.97 -7.67 10.60
CA LEU A 203 -11.76 -6.84 10.57
C LEU A 203 -11.81 -5.66 11.56
N GLN A 204 -13.01 -5.12 11.80
CA GLN A 204 -13.21 -3.95 12.65
C GLN A 204 -13.35 -4.30 14.13
N TYR A 205 -14.09 -5.37 14.46
CA TYR A 205 -14.50 -5.65 15.85
C TYR A 205 -13.79 -6.84 16.48
N TYR A 206 -13.32 -7.82 15.69
CA TYR A 206 -12.83 -9.10 16.21
C TYR A 206 -11.34 -9.33 15.90
N MET A 207 -10.84 -8.74 14.82
CA MET A 207 -9.43 -8.84 14.46
C MET A 207 -8.53 -8.01 15.37
N SER A 208 -7.52 -8.66 15.94
CA SER A 208 -6.42 -8.02 16.65
C SER A 208 -5.79 -6.89 15.83
N ASN A 209 -5.27 -5.87 16.53
CA ASN A 209 -4.47 -4.82 15.89
C ASN A 209 -3.07 -5.32 15.50
N PHE A 210 -2.60 -6.39 16.11
CA PHE A 210 -1.32 -7.02 15.81
C PHE A 210 -1.54 -8.31 15.01
N ILE A 211 -0.71 -8.50 13.98
CA ILE A 211 -0.67 -9.70 13.13
C ILE A 211 0.62 -10.42 13.47
N ASP A 212 0.52 -11.62 14.04
CA ASP A 212 1.63 -12.46 14.50
C ASP A 212 2.19 -13.36 13.41
N VAL A 213 2.32 -12.77 12.22
CA VAL A 213 2.80 -13.45 11.02
C VAL A 213 4.09 -12.81 10.54
N ASP A 214 5.08 -13.64 10.23
CA ASP A 214 6.33 -13.21 9.60
C ASP A 214 6.11 -12.88 8.11
N CYS A 215 5.73 -11.64 7.83
CA CYS A 215 5.52 -11.15 6.47
C CYS A 215 6.80 -11.16 5.64
N GLN A 216 7.98 -11.01 6.27
CA GLN A 216 9.25 -11.04 5.57
C GLN A 216 9.54 -12.46 5.05
N SER A 217 9.33 -13.47 5.89
CA SER A 217 9.43 -14.87 5.47
C SER A 217 8.44 -15.22 4.37
N ILE A 218 7.21 -14.72 4.42
CA ILE A 218 6.22 -14.98 3.36
C ILE A 218 6.58 -14.31 2.04
N CYS A 219 6.93 -13.02 2.09
CA CYS A 219 7.18 -12.22 0.88
C CYS A 219 8.54 -12.53 0.25
N PHE A 220 9.56 -12.81 1.07
CA PHE A 220 10.94 -13.02 0.65
C PHE A 220 11.45 -14.46 0.83
N GLY A 221 10.64 -15.40 1.30
CA GLY A 221 11.10 -16.78 1.49
C GLY A 221 12.28 -16.92 2.47
N THR A 222 12.54 -15.93 3.31
CA THR A 222 13.60 -16.00 4.33
C THR A 222 13.22 -17.01 5.41
N ALA A 223 14.21 -17.49 6.16
CA ALA A 223 13.98 -18.37 7.31
C ALA A 223 12.98 -17.70 8.28
N PRO A 224 11.88 -18.39 8.65
CA PRO A 224 10.88 -17.83 9.54
C PRO A 224 11.44 -17.47 10.92
N GLN A 225 11.11 -16.28 11.40
CA GLN A 225 11.54 -15.77 12.71
C GLN A 225 10.38 -15.76 13.72
N HIS A 226 9.72 -16.92 13.88
CA HIS A 226 8.53 -17.06 14.74
C HIS A 226 8.75 -16.58 16.18
N ASP A 227 9.90 -16.89 16.77
CA ASP A 227 10.22 -16.50 18.15
C ASP A 227 10.29 -14.98 18.31
N LEU A 228 10.89 -14.28 17.33
CA LEU A 228 11.00 -12.82 17.34
C LEU A 228 9.63 -12.16 17.11
N VAL A 229 8.83 -12.68 16.18
CA VAL A 229 7.48 -12.18 15.92
C VAL A 229 6.59 -12.36 17.14
N GLN A 230 6.61 -13.53 17.78
CA GLN A 230 5.86 -13.77 19.02
C GLN A 230 6.31 -12.87 20.17
N LEU A 231 7.61 -12.62 20.28
CA LEU A 231 8.17 -11.76 21.31
C LEU A 231 7.73 -10.30 21.12
N ALA A 232 7.82 -9.77 19.90
CA ALA A 232 7.31 -8.45 19.55
C ALA A 232 5.80 -8.33 19.82
N ALA A 233 5.03 -9.37 19.50
CA ALA A 233 3.59 -9.45 19.79
C ALA A 233 3.27 -9.35 21.28
N ARG A 234 4.10 -9.93 22.14
CA ARG A 234 3.92 -9.91 23.60
C ARG A 234 4.25 -8.53 24.18
N LEU A 235 5.34 -7.91 23.74
CA LEU A 235 5.74 -6.57 24.20
C LEU A 235 4.64 -5.53 23.93
N ARG A 236 4.10 -5.49 22.71
CA ARG A 236 3.01 -4.56 22.35
C ARG A 236 1.72 -4.78 23.12
N ARG A 237 1.40 -6.03 23.48
CA ARG A 237 0.23 -6.35 24.32
C ARG A 237 0.40 -5.86 25.76
N HIS A 238 1.62 -5.89 26.27
CA HIS A 238 1.93 -5.42 27.61
C HIS A 238 1.80 -3.89 27.74
N ASP A 239 2.25 -3.13 26.73
CA ASP A 239 2.10 -1.67 26.71
C ASP A 239 0.64 -1.21 26.57
N GLY A 240 -0.22 -2.04 25.98
CA GLY A 240 -1.65 -1.79 25.81
C GLY A 240 -2.53 -2.31 26.95
N ALA A 241 -1.96 -2.97 27.96
CA ALA A 241 -2.72 -3.44 29.12
C ALA A 241 -3.22 -2.24 29.95
N PRO A 242 -4.45 -2.29 30.48
CA PRO A 242 -4.91 -1.25 31.41
C PRO A 242 -3.92 -1.15 32.56
N LYS A 243 -3.47 0.08 32.85
CA LYS A 243 -2.62 0.33 34.00
C LYS A 243 -3.48 0.09 35.24
N ASN A 244 -3.06 -0.85 36.09
CA ASN A 244 -3.67 -1.10 37.40
C ASN A 244 -3.70 0.18 38.24
#